data_AF-A0A7W4ELL8-F1
#
_entry.id   AF-A0A7W4ELL8-F1
#
_cell.length_a   1.000
_cell.length_b   1.000
_cell.length_c   1.000
_cell.angle_alpha   90.00
_cell.angle_beta   90.00
_cell.angle_gamma   90.00
#
_symmetry.space_group_name_H-M   'P 1'
#
loop_
_entity.id
_entity.type
_entity.pdbx_description
1 polymer ?
#
loop_
_entity_poly.entity_id
_entity_poly.type
_entity_poly.pdbx_seq_one_letter_code
_entity_poly.pdbx_strand_id
1 'polypeptide(L)'
;MKSRSVFAVVVVAFVAIVQVFVPAPAQAKEVWYTRSYTVTGLEVCRYQGHFAATTITPWDPYSLTCYDVSVPGGITLAGSLDFQGYCSFRYPESKAVVVEDNVFFGWRCERREKMEV
;
A
#
# COMPACT_ATOMS: atom_id res chain seq x y z
N MET A 1 -94.52 1.44 3.91
CA MET A 1 -93.53 2.13 3.05
C MET A 1 -92.68 3.03 3.95
N LYS A 2 -91.36 3.08 3.97
CA LYS A 2 -90.23 2.24 3.52
C LYS A 2 -89.04 2.81 4.32
N SER A 3 -88.35 1.97 5.11
CA SER A 3 -87.18 2.37 5.90
C SER A 3 -85.97 2.64 5.00
N ARG A 4 -85.22 3.71 5.30
CA ARG A 4 -83.88 4.08 4.78
C ARG A 4 -83.33 5.19 5.69
N SER A 5 -82.11 5.24 6.22
CA SER A 5 -80.92 4.40 6.09
C SER A 5 -80.01 4.66 7.30
N VAL A 6 -79.40 3.60 7.80
CA VAL A 6 -78.19 3.58 8.65
C VAL A 6 -76.99 4.13 7.86
N PHE A 7 -75.89 4.43 8.54
CA PHE A 7 -74.51 4.70 8.05
C PHE A 7 -74.05 6.17 8.08
N ALA A 8 -73.67 6.64 9.27
CA ALA A 8 -72.61 7.64 9.40
C ALA A 8 -71.35 6.93 9.92
N VAL A 9 -70.58 6.40 8.96
CA VAL A 9 -69.32 5.69 9.16
C VAL A 9 -68.27 6.68 9.67
N VAL A 10 -67.85 6.45 10.91
CA VAL A 10 -66.47 6.57 11.43
C VAL A 10 -65.48 7.23 10.46
N VAL A 11 -65.29 8.55 10.61
CA VAL A 11 -64.19 9.28 9.97
C VAL A 11 -62.92 9.05 10.80
N VAL A 12 -62.28 7.89 10.61
CA VAL A 12 -60.87 7.70 10.97
C VAL A 12 -60.08 7.89 9.68
N ALA A 13 -59.79 9.16 9.37
CA ALA A 13 -58.91 9.51 8.27
C ALA A 13 -57.46 9.41 8.78
N PHE A 14 -56.85 8.29 8.40
CA PHE A 14 -55.43 7.99 8.43
C PHE A 14 -54.56 9.23 8.20
N VAL A 15 -53.84 9.66 9.23
CA VAL A 15 -52.66 10.52 9.07
C VAL A 15 -51.62 9.70 8.33
N ALA A 16 -51.47 9.97 7.03
CA ALA A 16 -50.44 9.39 6.20
C ALA A 16 -49.07 9.76 6.76
N ILE A 17 -48.40 8.79 7.39
CA ILE A 17 -46.99 8.89 7.77
C ILE A 17 -46.19 8.83 6.47
N VAL A 18 -45.87 9.99 5.90
CA VAL A 18 -44.87 10.11 4.84
C VAL A 18 -43.52 9.88 5.50
N GLN A 19 -43.04 8.63 5.48
CA GLN A 19 -41.66 8.35 5.84
C GLN A 19 -40.78 8.88 4.71
N VAL A 20 -40.25 10.08 4.93
CA VAL A 20 -39.18 10.64 4.12
C VAL A 20 -38.00 9.69 4.28
N PHE A 21 -37.81 8.82 3.30
CA PHE A 21 -36.63 7.97 3.18
C PHE A 21 -35.46 8.92 2.91
N VAL A 22 -34.77 9.36 3.95
CA VAL A 22 -33.50 10.08 3.81
C VAL A 22 -32.47 9.00 3.43
N PRO A 23 -31.94 8.98 2.19
CA PRO A 23 -30.87 8.06 1.86
C PRO A 23 -29.69 8.38 2.79
N ALA A 24 -29.26 7.42 3.58
CA ALA A 24 -28.06 7.57 4.39
C ALA A 24 -26.89 7.93 3.45
N PRO A 25 -26.03 8.90 3.81
CA PRO A 25 -24.86 9.19 3.00
C PRO A 25 -24.03 7.90 2.90
N ALA A 26 -23.70 7.50 1.67
CA ALA A 26 -22.72 6.45 1.45
C ALA A 26 -21.42 6.91 2.10
N GLN A 27 -21.10 6.36 3.27
CA GLN A 27 -19.83 6.65 3.90
C GLN A 27 -18.76 5.94 3.08
N ALA A 28 -17.99 6.72 2.31
CA ALA A 28 -16.77 6.24 1.69
C ALA A 28 -15.91 5.62 2.79
N LYS A 29 -15.59 4.33 2.64
CA LYS A 29 -14.84 3.61 3.66
C LYS A 29 -13.37 3.87 3.38
N GLU A 30 -12.70 4.64 4.22
CA GLU A 30 -11.24 4.79 4.13
C GLU A 30 -10.57 3.44 4.44
N VAL A 31 -9.90 2.86 3.44
CA VAL A 31 -9.09 1.64 3.60
C VAL A 31 -7.62 2.02 3.44
N TRP A 32 -6.81 1.69 4.44
CA TRP A 32 -5.36 1.81 4.36
C TRP A 32 -4.78 0.56 3.70
N TYR A 33 -3.93 0.74 2.70
CA TYR A 33 -3.17 -0.35 2.09
C TYR A 33 -1.67 -0.04 2.06
N THR A 34 -0.85 -1.08 2.11
CA THR A 34 0.60 -0.96 1.93
C THR A 34 0.92 -1.15 0.46
N ARG A 35 1.45 -0.10 -0.18
CA ARG A 35 2.05 -0.21 -1.49
C ARG A 35 3.51 -0.62 -1.33
N SER A 36 3.88 -1.71 -1.99
CA SER A 36 5.20 -2.33 -1.88
C SER A 36 5.85 -2.43 -3.25
N TYR A 37 7.11 -1.99 -3.34
CA TYR A 37 7.93 -2.08 -4.54
C TYR A 37 9.17 -2.93 -4.24
N THR A 38 9.35 -4.02 -4.97
CA THR A 38 10.57 -4.82 -4.88
C THR A 38 11.77 -4.02 -5.33
N VAL A 39 12.86 -4.10 -4.59
CA VAL A 39 14.13 -3.45 -4.89
C VAL A 39 15.26 -4.46 -4.86
N THR A 40 16.11 -4.40 -5.88
CA THR A 40 17.30 -5.25 -5.97
C THR A 40 18.54 -4.49 -5.52
N GLY A 41 19.52 -5.21 -4.98
CA GLY A 41 20.79 -4.59 -4.62
C GLY A 41 21.51 -3.95 -5.80
N LEU A 42 21.34 -4.51 -7.01
CA LEU A 42 21.89 -3.95 -8.25
C LEU A 42 21.37 -2.53 -8.52
N GLU A 43 20.06 -2.29 -8.36
CA GLU A 43 19.46 -0.97 -8.56
C GLU A 43 20.02 0.06 -7.58
N VAL A 44 20.15 -0.33 -6.31
CA VAL A 44 20.68 0.53 -5.25
C VAL A 44 22.15 0.86 -5.50
N CYS A 45 22.98 -0.13 -5.83
CA CYS A 45 24.39 0.11 -6.12
C CYS A 45 24.58 0.98 -7.35
N ARG A 46 23.78 0.79 -8.40
CA ARG A 46 23.81 1.67 -9.58
C ARG A 46 23.39 3.10 -9.25
N TYR A 47 22.40 3.27 -8.39
CA TYR A 47 22.02 4.58 -7.88
C TYR A 47 23.15 5.24 -7.09
N GLN A 48 23.90 4.47 -6.31
CA GLN A 48 25.10 4.93 -5.58
C GLN A 48 26.34 5.13 -6.48
N GLY A 49 26.25 4.83 -7.78
CA GLY A 49 27.35 5.03 -8.74
C GLY A 49 28.29 3.82 -8.87
N HIS A 50 27.90 2.66 -8.39
CA HIS A 50 28.68 1.42 -8.45
C HIS A 50 28.18 0.45 -9.53
N PHE A 51 29.06 -0.49 -9.93
CA PHE A 51 28.75 -1.45 -10.98
C PHE A 51 27.61 -2.41 -10.62
N ALA A 52 27.72 -3.11 -9.47
CA ALA A 52 26.72 -4.08 -9.02
C ALA A 52 26.81 -4.36 -7.51
N ALA A 53 25.92 -5.23 -7.01
CA ALA A 53 25.89 -5.70 -5.63
C ALA A 53 26.34 -7.17 -5.53
N THR A 54 26.97 -7.50 -4.41
CA THR A 54 27.25 -8.87 -3.98
C THR A 54 26.93 -9.01 -2.49
N THR A 55 26.98 -10.22 -1.96
CA THR A 55 26.79 -10.52 -0.53
C THR A 55 28.10 -11.03 0.06
N ILE A 56 28.45 -10.54 1.25
CA ILE A 56 29.62 -11.04 2.00
C ILE A 56 29.24 -12.31 2.77
N THR A 57 28.05 -12.33 3.37
CA THR A 57 27.55 -13.44 4.17
C THR A 57 26.28 -13.98 3.51
N PRO A 58 26.32 -15.19 2.94
CA PRO A 58 25.12 -15.81 2.38
C PRO A 58 23.99 -15.80 3.40
N TRP A 59 22.76 -15.54 2.93
CA TRP A 59 21.54 -15.51 3.75
C TRP A 59 21.45 -14.36 4.77
N ASP A 60 22.39 -13.41 4.78
CA ASP A 60 22.25 -12.17 5.56
C ASP A 60 21.89 -11.00 4.61
N PRO A 61 20.64 -10.49 4.64
CA PRO A 61 20.22 -9.38 3.79
C PRO A 61 20.97 -8.07 4.06
N TYR A 62 21.59 -7.93 5.23
CA TYR A 62 22.35 -6.75 5.62
C TYR A 62 23.83 -6.84 5.20
N SER A 63 24.27 -8.00 4.71
CA SER A 63 25.64 -8.21 4.23
C SER A 63 25.87 -7.81 2.77
N LEU A 64 24.85 -7.24 2.13
CA LEU A 64 24.98 -6.75 0.76
C LEU A 64 26.01 -5.62 0.70
N THR A 65 26.87 -5.67 -0.30
CA THR A 65 27.91 -4.68 -0.56
C THR A 65 27.99 -4.38 -2.05
N CYS A 66 28.21 -3.12 -2.38
CA CYS A 66 28.47 -2.67 -3.73
C CYS A 66 29.90 -2.97 -4.14
N TYR A 67 30.11 -3.23 -5.41
CA TYR A 67 31.43 -3.38 -5.99
C TYR A 67 31.52 -2.71 -7.36
N ASP A 68 32.75 -2.34 -7.71
CA ASP A 68 33.13 -1.80 -8.99
C ASP A 68 34.06 -2.77 -9.72
N VAL A 69 33.98 -2.73 -11.06
CA VAL A 69 34.86 -3.52 -11.93
C VAL A 69 35.77 -2.55 -12.66
N SER A 70 37.07 -2.71 -12.46
CA SER A 70 38.11 -1.91 -13.11
C SER A 70 39.04 -2.80 -13.91
N VAL A 71 39.56 -2.31 -15.02
CA VAL A 71 40.57 -3.00 -15.83
C VAL A 71 41.85 -2.16 -15.80
N PRO A 72 43.02 -2.70 -15.39
CA PRO A 72 43.31 -4.10 -15.05
C PRO A 72 43.06 -4.49 -13.57
N GLY A 73 42.51 -3.59 -12.74
CA GLY A 73 42.48 -3.71 -11.28
C GLY A 73 41.52 -4.76 -10.68
N GLY A 74 40.61 -5.33 -11.46
CA GLY A 74 39.66 -6.34 -10.98
C GLY A 74 38.47 -5.75 -10.20
N ILE A 75 37.95 -6.51 -9.25
CA ILE A 75 36.77 -6.16 -8.43
C ILE A 75 37.20 -5.38 -7.19
N THR A 76 36.61 -4.20 -6.96
CA THR A 76 36.82 -3.41 -5.75
C THR A 76 35.50 -3.30 -4.98
N LEU A 77 35.50 -3.65 -3.69
CA LEU A 77 34.33 -3.45 -2.83
C LEU A 77 34.22 -1.96 -2.45
N ALA A 78 33.05 -1.38 -2.70
CA ALA A 78 32.82 0.06 -2.55
C ALA A 78 32.04 0.43 -1.28
N GLY A 79 31.33 -0.53 -0.67
CA GLY A 79 30.67 -0.34 0.63
C GLY A 79 29.22 -0.81 0.67
N SER A 80 28.54 -0.53 1.78
CA SER A 80 27.17 -0.97 2.03
C SER A 80 26.13 -0.29 1.13
N LEU A 81 25.03 -1.00 0.88
CA LEU A 81 23.90 -0.46 0.12
C LEU A 81 23.05 0.49 0.97
N ASP A 82 22.71 1.65 0.42
CA ASP A 82 21.77 2.59 1.03
C ASP A 82 20.34 2.38 0.49
N PHE A 83 19.68 1.33 0.98
CA PHE A 83 18.29 1.02 0.59
C PHE A 83 17.32 2.12 0.99
N GLN A 84 17.49 2.73 2.17
CA GLN A 84 16.57 3.77 2.63
C GLN A 84 16.72 5.04 1.79
N GLY A 85 17.95 5.46 1.47
CA GLY A 85 18.20 6.59 0.57
C GLY A 85 17.65 6.34 -0.82
N TYR A 86 17.84 5.14 -1.38
CA TYR A 86 17.23 4.75 -2.65
C TYR A 86 15.69 4.81 -2.59
N CYS A 87 15.08 4.22 -1.55
CA CYS A 87 13.63 4.23 -1.38
C CYS A 87 13.07 5.65 -1.25
N SER A 88 13.68 6.50 -0.42
CA SER A 88 13.27 7.89 -0.25
C SER A 88 13.42 8.73 -1.52
N PHE A 89 14.43 8.45 -2.35
CA PHE A 89 14.62 9.12 -3.63
C PHE A 89 13.62 8.64 -4.69
N ARG A 90 13.48 7.32 -4.86
CA ARG A 90 12.69 6.73 -5.96
C ARG A 90 11.18 6.72 -5.66
N TYR A 91 10.81 6.52 -4.40
CA TYR A 91 9.43 6.43 -3.92
C TYR A 91 9.25 7.31 -2.67
N PRO A 92 8.89 8.59 -2.84
CA PRO A 92 8.75 9.53 -1.72
C PRO A 92 7.86 8.99 -0.61
N GLU A 93 8.24 9.24 0.64
CA GLU A 93 7.56 8.76 1.87
C GLU A 93 7.57 7.24 2.07
N SER A 94 8.33 6.50 1.27
CA SER A 94 8.52 5.07 1.48
C SER A 94 9.65 4.76 2.47
N LYS A 95 9.58 3.58 3.07
CA LYS A 95 10.61 3.00 3.94
C LYS A 95 11.18 1.74 3.31
N ALA A 96 12.48 1.53 3.48
CA ALA A 96 13.11 0.27 3.14
C ALA A 96 12.75 -0.79 4.20
N VAL A 97 12.24 -1.93 3.74
CA VAL A 97 11.83 -3.05 4.58
C VAL A 97 12.45 -4.33 4.03
N VAL A 98 13.04 -5.13 4.92
CA VAL A 98 13.47 -6.49 4.60
C VAL A 98 12.26 -7.40 4.67
N VAL A 99 12.01 -8.14 3.59
CA VAL A 99 10.93 -9.12 3.52
C VAL A 99 11.53 -10.51 3.34
N GLU A 100 11.03 -11.45 4.13
CA GLU A 100 11.39 -12.85 4.04
C GLU A 100 10.43 -13.54 3.06
N ASP A 101 10.92 -13.89 1.86
CA ASP A 101 10.16 -14.63 0.86
C ASP A 101 10.79 -16.02 0.71
N ASN A 102 10.26 -17.03 1.43
CA ASN A 102 10.44 -18.51 1.36
C ASN A 102 11.84 -19.14 1.08
N VAL A 103 12.69 -18.55 0.25
CA VAL A 103 14.03 -19.00 -0.16
C VAL A 103 15.06 -17.86 -0.13
N PHE A 104 14.67 -16.58 -0.19
CA PHE A 104 15.59 -15.44 -0.17
C PHE A 104 15.04 -14.25 0.63
N PHE A 105 15.96 -13.50 1.25
CA PHE A 105 15.64 -12.19 1.78
C PHE A 105 15.63 -11.17 0.64
N GLY A 106 14.54 -10.41 0.55
CA GLY A 106 14.37 -9.33 -0.42
C GLY A 106 14.23 -7.99 0.28
N TRP A 107 14.59 -6.92 -0.42
CA TRP A 107 14.33 -5.55 0.02
C TRP A 107 13.15 -4.98 -0.73
N ARG A 108 12.29 -4.24 -0.02
CA ARG A 108 11.15 -3.54 -0.61
C ARG A 108 11.09 -2.11 -0.12
N CYS A 109 10.63 -1.21 -0.98
CA CYS A 109 10.20 0.11 -0.55
C CYS A 109 8.70 0.05 -0.28
N GLU A 110 8.30 0.32 0.95
CA GLU A 110 6.90 0.26 1.37
C GLU A 110 6.38 1.63 1.80
N ARG A 111 5.16 1.98 1.38
CA ARG A 111 4.44 3.19 1.80
C ARG A 111 2.99 2.84 2.11
N ARG A 112 2.42 3.47 3.14
CA ARG A 112 0.97 3.40 3.41
C ARG A 112 0.23 4.43 2.58
N GLU A 113 -0.77 3.98 1.85
CA GLU A 113 -1.64 4.82 1.04
C GLU A 113 -3.09 4.64 1.50
N LYS A 114 -3.89 5.71 1.35
CA LYS A 114 -5.34 5.68 1.57
C LYS A 114 -6.03 5.42 0.24
N MET A 115 -6.97 4.47 0.21
CA MET A 115 -7.92 4.31 -0.89
C MET A 115 -9.31 4.67 -0.39
N GLU A 116 -10.00 5.54 -1.13
CA GLU A 116 -11.44 5.75 -0.97
C GLU A 116 -12.15 4.66 -1.81
N VAL A 117 -12.99 3.87 -1.14
CA VAL A 117 -13.81 2.80 -1.73
C VAL A 117 -15.28 3.15 -1.60
#